data_AF-A0A0F2PRQ3-F1
#
_entry.id   AF-A0A0F2PRQ3-F1
#
_cell.length_a   1.000
_cell.length_b   1.000
_cell.length_c   1.000
_cell.angle_alpha   90.00
_cell.angle_beta   90.00
_cell.angle_gamma   90.00
#
_symmetry.space_group_name_H-M   'P 1'
#
loop_
_entity.id
_entity.type
_entity.pdbx_description
1 polymer ?
#
loop_
_entity_poly.entity_id
_entity_poly.type
_entity_poly.pdbx_seq_one_letter_code
_entity_poly.pdbx_strand_id
1 'polypeptide(L)'
;MKKITDRFWLGIIAGIGGNLAKNTVEGIFTRKGLLKSTAKQKAAGIFVRKADINTPQGKLLGAVADNMIAAGLGITCIYWLTLMGKDKYFIKGAGLGAAEWTTLYGVMSKIGATAIYPIKPREALISLLSHFAFGATKMAIAVNLGDSRLFKPGNLTLEIDNPEKLNLLDKNQSNPLHQ
;
A
#
# COMPACT_ATOMS: atom_id res chain seq x y z
N MET A 1 13.01 -1.11 20.02
CA MET A 1 11.61 -1.32 19.59
C MET A 1 11.46 -2.72 19.02
N LYS A 2 10.39 -3.44 19.39
CA LYS A 2 10.06 -4.76 18.81
C LYS A 2 9.70 -4.58 17.33
N LYS A 3 10.29 -5.38 16.45
CA LYS A 3 10.02 -5.35 15.00
C LYS A 3 8.70 -6.06 14.69
N ILE A 4 8.03 -5.64 13.62
CA ILE A 4 6.81 -6.28 13.13
C ILE A 4 7.19 -7.55 12.37
N THR A 5 6.58 -8.67 12.74
CA THR A 5 6.87 -10.00 12.18
C THR A 5 5.77 -10.53 11.26
N ASP A 6 4.65 -9.82 11.14
CA ASP A 6 3.55 -10.21 10.25
C ASP A 6 3.60 -9.37 8.96
N ARG A 7 3.66 -10.04 7.80
CA ARG A 7 3.78 -9.35 6.50
C ARG A 7 2.55 -8.50 6.19
N PHE A 8 1.36 -9.01 6.50
CA PHE A 8 0.10 -8.35 6.18
C PHE A 8 -0.02 -7.03 6.95
N TRP A 9 0.22 -7.06 8.26
CA TRP A 9 0.15 -5.91 9.14
C TRP A 9 1.23 -4.89 8.86
N LEU A 10 2.47 -5.35 8.60
CA LEU A 10 3.54 -4.48 8.13
C LEU A 10 3.15 -3.78 6.82
N GLY A 11 2.53 -4.52 5.90
CA GLY A 11 2.06 -4.02 4.61
C GLY A 11 1.00 -2.93 4.75
N ILE A 12 0.00 -3.13 5.61
CA ILE A 12 -1.02 -2.11 5.89
C ILE A 12 -0.37 -0.82 6.41
N ILE A 13 0.49 -0.92 7.42
CA ILE A 13 1.17 0.23 8.04
C ILE A 13 2.06 0.95 7.02
N ALA A 14 2.86 0.19 6.26
CA ALA A 14 3.72 0.73 5.22
C ALA A 14 2.91 1.44 4.12
N GLY A 15 1.84 0.80 3.65
CA GLY A 15 0.95 1.34 2.63
C GLY A 15 0.29 2.65 3.05
N ILE A 16 -0.34 2.68 4.22
CA ILE A 16 -0.98 3.89 4.76
C ILE A 16 0.06 5.00 5.01
N GLY A 17 1.22 4.66 5.57
CA GLY A 17 2.29 5.63 5.82
C GLY A 17 2.87 6.22 4.53
N GLY A 18 3.08 5.39 3.50
CA GLY A 18 3.40 5.89 2.16
C GLY A 18 2.31 6.79 1.61
N ASN A 19 1.04 6.43 1.81
CA ASN A 19 -0.09 7.20 1.32
C ASN A 19 -0.16 8.60 1.93
N LEU A 20 0.23 8.74 3.19
CA LEU A 20 0.36 10.04 3.85
C LEU A 20 1.40 10.92 3.14
N ALA A 21 2.56 10.37 2.75
CA ALA A 21 3.55 11.09 1.97
C ALA A 21 3.01 11.51 0.60
N LYS A 22 2.36 10.59 -0.13
CA LYS A 22 1.69 10.88 -1.41
C LYS A 22 0.70 12.05 -1.28
N ASN A 23 -0.20 11.96 -0.32
CA ASN A 23 -1.23 12.96 -0.05
C ASN A 23 -0.64 14.31 0.38
N THR A 24 0.50 14.31 1.07
CA THR A 24 1.22 15.53 1.43
C THR A 24 1.77 16.23 0.19
N VAL A 25 2.44 15.48 -0.71
CA VAL A 25 2.93 16.00 -1.99
C VAL A 25 1.78 16.55 -2.83
N GLU A 26 0.70 15.78 -3.01
CA GLU A 26 -0.47 16.23 -3.77
C GLU A 26 -1.14 17.45 -3.14
N GLY A 27 -1.23 17.50 -1.81
CA GLY A 27 -1.78 18.64 -1.08
C GLY A 27 -0.99 19.93 -1.33
N ILE A 28 0.33 19.87 -1.37
CA ILE A 28 1.20 21.02 -1.70
C ILE A 28 0.90 21.51 -3.12
N PHE A 29 0.84 20.62 -4.11
CA PHE A 29 0.58 21.01 -5.51
C PHE A 29 -0.87 21.47 -5.75
N THR A 30 -1.83 20.91 -5.03
CA THR A 30 -3.25 21.31 -5.08
C THR A 30 -3.41 22.72 -4.53
N ARG A 31 -2.78 23.05 -3.39
CA ARG A 31 -2.81 24.42 -2.82
C ARG A 31 -2.18 25.46 -3.74
N LYS A 32 -1.19 25.06 -4.55
CA LYS A 32 -0.57 25.90 -5.59
C LYS A 32 -1.39 25.96 -6.90
N GLY A 33 -2.55 25.31 -6.98
CA GLY A 33 -3.38 25.26 -8.18
C GLY A 33 -2.80 24.44 -9.35
N LEU A 34 -1.78 23.61 -9.09
CA LEU A 34 -1.06 22.86 -10.13
C LEU A 34 -1.63 21.46 -10.35
N LEU A 35 -2.41 20.95 -9.40
CA LEU A 35 -3.11 19.67 -9.45
C LEU A 35 -4.61 19.90 -9.21
N LYS A 36 -5.47 19.52 -10.15
CA LYS A 36 -6.93 19.73 -10.03
C LYS A 36 -7.67 18.56 -9.39
N SER A 37 -7.09 17.37 -9.47
CA SER A 37 -7.65 16.16 -8.90
C SER A 37 -6.58 15.36 -8.14
N THR A 38 -6.90 15.02 -6.91
CA THR A 38 -6.07 14.21 -6.01
C THR A 38 -6.38 12.73 -6.14
N ALA A 39 -5.51 11.90 -5.57
CA ALA A 39 -5.72 10.46 -5.50
C ALA A 39 -7.04 10.07 -4.81
N LYS A 40 -7.39 10.76 -3.72
CA LYS A 40 -8.66 10.55 -3.01
C LYS A 40 -9.87 10.82 -3.90
N GLN A 41 -9.82 11.88 -4.70
CA GLN A 41 -10.90 12.19 -5.64
C GLN A 41 -10.98 11.16 -6.77
N LYS A 42 -9.84 10.69 -7.28
CA LYS A 42 -9.79 9.60 -8.27
C LYS A 42 -10.37 8.29 -7.69
N ALA A 43 -10.04 7.96 -6.44
CA ALA A 43 -10.56 6.79 -5.75
C ALA A 43 -12.07 6.90 -5.49
N ALA A 44 -12.59 8.07 -5.10
CA ALA A 44 -14.03 8.31 -5.01
C ALA A 44 -14.72 8.07 -6.36
N GLY A 45 -14.12 8.57 -7.45
CA GLY A 45 -14.64 8.43 -8.80
C GLY A 45 -14.73 6.99 -9.32
N ILE A 46 -14.20 5.99 -8.60
CA ILE A 46 -14.44 4.57 -8.88
C ILE A 46 -15.89 4.18 -8.56
N PHE A 47 -16.46 4.77 -7.51
CA PHE A 47 -17.74 4.35 -6.93
C PHE A 47 -18.87 5.34 -7.20
N VAL A 48 -18.55 6.62 -7.39
CA VAL A 48 -19.55 7.68 -7.54
C VAL A 48 -19.31 8.52 -8.78
N ARG A 49 -20.36 9.18 -9.25
CA ARG A 49 -20.29 10.08 -10.40
C ARG A 49 -19.49 11.32 -10.05
N LYS A 50 -18.96 11.99 -11.09
CA LYS A 50 -18.12 13.19 -10.95
C LYS A 50 -18.74 14.31 -10.10
N ALA A 51 -20.06 14.50 -10.17
CA ALA A 51 -20.79 15.50 -9.39
C ALA A 51 -20.75 15.21 -7.88
N ASP A 52 -20.68 13.93 -7.50
CA ASP A 52 -20.80 13.47 -6.12
C ASP A 52 -19.43 13.41 -5.41
N ILE A 53 -18.31 13.43 -6.15
CA ILE A 53 -16.93 13.29 -5.63
C ILE A 53 -16.59 14.34 -4.57
N ASN A 54 -17.03 15.59 -4.77
CA ASN A 54 -16.65 16.71 -3.89
C ASN A 54 -17.64 16.95 -2.75
N THR A 55 -18.72 16.16 -2.67
CA THR A 55 -19.64 16.16 -1.52
C THR A 55 -18.91 15.65 -0.27
N PRO A 56 -19.40 15.95 0.96
CA PRO A 56 -18.79 15.42 2.19
C PRO A 56 -18.66 13.89 2.18
N GLN A 57 -19.71 13.19 1.74
CA GLN A 57 -19.75 11.74 1.63
C GLN A 57 -18.77 11.24 0.57
N GLY A 58 -18.72 11.89 -0.60
CA GLY A 58 -17.76 11.55 -1.66
C GLY A 58 -16.30 11.72 -1.23
N LYS A 59 -16.00 12.77 -0.47
CA LYS A 59 -14.66 13.00 0.10
C LYS A 59 -14.29 11.92 1.12
N LEU A 60 -15.21 11.55 2.00
CA LEU A 60 -15.00 10.47 2.97
C LEU A 60 -14.77 9.14 2.26
N LEU A 61 -15.64 8.78 1.31
CA LEU A 61 -15.50 7.57 0.51
C LEU A 61 -14.17 7.52 -0.23
N GLY A 62 -13.77 8.62 -0.86
CA GLY A 62 -12.48 8.74 -1.54
C GLY A 62 -11.28 8.56 -0.59
N ALA A 63 -11.35 9.11 0.62
CA ALA A 63 -10.30 8.95 1.61
C ALA A 63 -10.19 7.50 2.11
N VAL A 64 -11.32 6.82 2.32
CA VAL A 64 -11.34 5.40 2.71
C VAL A 64 -10.80 4.54 1.58
N ALA A 65 -11.34 4.69 0.36
CA ALA A 65 -10.94 3.92 -0.81
C ALA A 65 -9.45 4.09 -1.13
N ASP A 66 -8.93 5.32 -1.11
CA ASP A 66 -7.52 5.60 -1.36
C ASP A 66 -6.59 4.93 -0.33
N ASN A 67 -6.98 4.93 0.96
CA ASN A 67 -6.21 4.24 1.99
C ASN A 67 -6.30 2.72 1.88
N MET A 68 -7.44 2.16 1.49
CA MET A 68 -7.58 0.71 1.28
C MET A 68 -6.74 0.24 0.09
N ILE A 69 -6.76 0.99 -1.02
CA ILE A 69 -5.87 0.74 -2.17
C ILE A 69 -4.41 0.82 -1.72
N ALA A 70 -4.03 1.87 -0.99
CA ALA A 70 -2.66 2.03 -0.52
C ALA A 70 -2.22 0.91 0.44
N ALA A 71 -3.10 0.46 1.34
CA ALA A 71 -2.85 -0.67 2.23
C ALA A 71 -2.63 -1.98 1.44
N GLY A 72 -3.48 -2.26 0.44
CA GLY A 72 -3.32 -3.38 -0.47
C GLY A 72 -2.00 -3.35 -1.22
N LEU A 73 -1.64 -2.20 -1.80
CA LEU A 73 -0.33 -2.00 -2.45
C LEU A 73 0.83 -2.13 -1.47
N GLY A 74 0.65 -1.71 -0.21
CA GLY A 74 1.62 -1.89 0.86
C GLY A 74 1.86 -3.37 1.17
N ILE A 75 0.80 -4.18 1.27
CA ILE A 75 0.90 -5.64 1.43
C ILE A 75 1.67 -6.26 0.25
N THR A 76 1.27 -5.95 -0.98
CA THR A 76 1.96 -6.44 -2.19
C THR A 76 3.44 -6.02 -2.20
N CYS A 77 3.76 -4.82 -1.71
CA CYS A 77 5.13 -4.34 -1.59
C CYS A 77 5.98 -5.17 -0.62
N ILE A 78 5.40 -5.71 0.47
CA ILE A 78 6.16 -6.60 1.38
C ILE A 78 6.54 -7.90 0.69
N TYR A 79 5.66 -8.45 -0.15
CA TYR A 79 5.97 -9.63 -0.95
C TYR A 79 7.03 -9.33 -2.01
N TRP A 80 6.98 -8.17 -2.67
CA TRP A 80 8.06 -7.72 -3.55
C TRP A 80 9.41 -7.58 -2.82
N LEU A 81 9.42 -7.03 -1.61
CA LEU A 81 10.63 -6.98 -0.77
C LEU A 81 11.11 -8.38 -0.33
N THR A 82 10.19 -9.32 -0.14
CA THR A 82 10.51 -10.71 0.17
C THR A 82 11.29 -11.36 -0.97
N LEU A 83 10.87 -11.09 -2.21
CA LEU A 83 11.46 -11.66 -3.42
C LEU A 83 12.76 -10.95 -3.85
N MET A 84 12.77 -9.61 -3.83
CA MET A 84 13.87 -8.81 -4.38
C MET A 84 14.92 -8.41 -3.33
N GLY A 85 14.65 -8.65 -2.05
CA GLY A 85 15.48 -8.16 -0.95
C GLY A 85 15.33 -6.66 -0.66
N LYS A 86 15.87 -6.24 0.49
CA LYS A 86 15.75 -4.87 1.03
C LYS A 86 16.86 -3.89 0.59
N ASP A 87 17.82 -4.33 -0.21
CA ASP A 87 18.85 -3.46 -0.77
C ASP A 87 18.22 -2.38 -1.67
N LYS A 88 18.82 -1.18 -1.68
CA LYS A 88 18.38 -0.03 -2.50
C LYS A 88 16.87 0.24 -2.42
N TYR A 89 16.26 0.00 -1.25
CA TYR A 89 14.81 0.07 -1.07
C TYR A 89 14.18 1.40 -1.49
N PHE A 90 14.90 2.53 -1.40
CA PHE A 90 14.38 3.82 -1.88
C PHE A 90 14.13 3.82 -3.40
N ILE A 91 15.09 3.31 -4.18
CA ILE A 91 14.98 3.28 -5.66
C ILE A 91 13.97 2.22 -6.08
N LYS A 92 14.03 1.02 -5.48
CA LYS A 92 13.03 -0.04 -5.72
C LYS A 92 11.61 0.45 -5.38
N GLY A 93 11.49 1.20 -4.30
CA GLY A 93 10.23 1.76 -3.83
C GLY A 93 9.68 2.79 -4.80
N ALA A 94 10.51 3.77 -5.20
CA ALA A 94 10.12 4.76 -6.20
C ALA A 94 9.72 4.10 -7.53
N GLY A 95 10.48 3.11 -8.01
CA GLY A 95 10.16 2.34 -9.21
C GLY A 95 8.81 1.61 -9.10
N LEU A 96 8.56 0.94 -7.98
CA LEU A 96 7.27 0.27 -7.73
C LEU A 96 6.11 1.28 -7.66
N GLY A 97 6.32 2.43 -7.01
CA GLY A 97 5.35 3.52 -7.00
C GLY A 97 5.01 4.03 -8.41
N ALA A 98 6.02 4.15 -9.28
CA ALA A 98 5.82 4.53 -10.68
C ALA A 98 5.03 3.49 -11.47
N ALA A 99 5.31 2.20 -11.24
CA ALA A 99 4.57 1.09 -11.86
C ALA A 99 3.10 1.08 -11.42
N GLU A 100 2.84 1.30 -10.13
CA GLU A 100 1.48 1.41 -9.58
C GLU A 100 0.74 2.62 -10.13
N TRP A 101 1.40 3.78 -10.24
CA TRP A 101 0.85 4.97 -10.89
C TRP A 101 0.47 4.67 -12.36
N THR A 102 1.37 4.06 -13.11
CA THR A 102 1.13 3.69 -14.52
C THR A 102 -0.05 2.74 -14.64
N THR A 103 -0.14 1.76 -13.74
CA THR A 103 -1.22 0.78 -13.73
C THR A 103 -2.55 1.44 -13.35
N LEU A 104 -2.64 2.12 -12.21
CA LEU A 104 -3.89 2.67 -11.70
C LEU A 104 -4.36 3.91 -12.50
N TYR A 105 -3.45 4.84 -12.78
CA TYR A 105 -3.82 6.14 -13.36
C TYR A 105 -3.63 6.20 -14.86
N GLY A 106 -2.74 5.37 -15.41
CA GLY A 106 -2.64 5.15 -16.85
C GLY A 106 -3.68 4.15 -17.32
N VAL A 107 -3.48 2.86 -16.99
CA VAL A 107 -4.27 1.75 -17.54
C VAL A 107 -5.70 1.73 -16.98
N MET A 108 -5.87 1.62 -15.67
CA MET A 108 -7.20 1.46 -15.07
C MET A 108 -8.10 2.67 -15.33
N SER A 109 -7.55 3.88 -15.26
CA SER A 109 -8.32 5.09 -15.57
C SER A 109 -8.73 5.15 -17.05
N LYS A 110 -7.88 4.68 -17.97
CA LYS A 110 -8.20 4.63 -19.41
C LYS A 110 -9.32 3.64 -19.74
N ILE A 111 -9.42 2.54 -19.01
CA ILE A 111 -10.53 1.57 -19.16
C ILE A 111 -11.80 1.94 -18.38
N GLY A 112 -11.86 3.16 -17.82
CA GLY A 112 -13.07 3.68 -17.18
C GLY A 112 -13.22 3.34 -15.69
N ALA A 113 -12.16 2.89 -15.01
CA ALA A 113 -12.23 2.57 -13.59
C ALA A 113 -12.49 3.80 -12.69
N THR A 114 -12.38 5.03 -13.20
CA THR A 114 -12.69 6.24 -12.44
C THR A 114 -13.36 7.29 -13.32
N ALA A 115 -14.28 8.05 -12.75
CA ALA A 115 -14.92 9.22 -13.37
C ALA A 115 -13.96 10.41 -13.58
N ILE A 116 -12.68 10.31 -13.19
CA ILE A 116 -11.65 11.35 -13.36
C ILE A 116 -10.59 10.91 -14.39
N TYR A 117 -10.95 10.99 -15.67
CA TYR A 117 -10.06 10.80 -16.82
C TYR A 117 -10.65 11.50 -18.07
N PRO A 118 -9.83 12.00 -19.03
CA PRO A 118 -8.38 12.15 -19.00
C PRO A 118 -7.91 13.32 -18.12
N ILE A 119 -6.62 13.34 -17.78
CA ILE A 119 -5.97 14.44 -17.04
C ILE A 119 -4.93 15.16 -17.91
N LYS A 120 -4.57 16.39 -17.55
CA LYS A 120 -3.54 17.15 -18.27
C LYS A 120 -2.16 16.52 -18.06
N PRO A 121 -1.24 16.56 -19.05
CA PRO A 121 0.11 16.00 -18.92
C PRO A 121 0.88 16.50 -17.69
N ARG A 122 0.78 17.80 -17.40
CA ARG A 122 1.40 18.40 -16.22
C ARG A 122 0.87 17.81 -14.90
N GLU A 123 -0.44 17.57 -14.81
CA GLU A 123 -1.06 16.95 -13.63
C GLU A 123 -0.63 15.48 -13.49
N ALA A 124 -0.47 14.78 -14.62
CA ALA A 124 0.03 13.42 -14.67
C ALA A 124 1.48 13.33 -14.12
N LEU A 125 2.37 14.23 -14.54
CA LEU A 125 3.75 14.29 -14.04
C LEU A 125 3.84 14.63 -12.55
N ILE A 126 3.01 15.56 -12.07
CA ILE A 126 2.92 15.87 -10.63
C ILE A 126 2.44 14.66 -9.84
N SER A 127 1.45 13.93 -10.36
CA SER A 127 0.96 12.70 -9.72
C SER A 127 2.00 11.56 -9.76
N LEU A 128 2.82 11.47 -10.81
CA LEU A 128 3.95 10.54 -10.82
C LEU A 128 4.95 10.87 -9.70
N LEU A 129 5.25 12.15 -9.47
CA LEU A 129 6.12 12.56 -8.38
C LEU A 129 5.55 12.20 -6.99
N SER A 130 4.24 12.34 -6.79
CA SER A 130 3.60 11.90 -5.54
C SER A 130 3.71 10.38 -5.36
N HIS A 131 3.68 9.61 -6.45
CA HIS A 131 3.85 8.15 -6.42
C HIS A 131 5.30 7.71 -6.22
N PHE A 132 6.29 8.48 -6.67
CA PHE A 132 7.67 8.25 -6.25
C PHE A 132 7.81 8.38 -4.73
N ALA A 133 7.21 9.42 -4.14
CA ALA A 133 7.18 9.60 -2.69
C ALA A 133 6.41 8.46 -1.99
N PHE A 134 5.24 8.08 -2.51
CA PHE A 134 4.48 6.92 -2.02
C PHE A 134 5.34 5.66 -1.95
N GLY A 135 5.94 5.32 -3.08
CA GLY A 135 6.78 4.15 -3.27
C GLY A 135 7.98 4.12 -2.32
N ALA A 136 8.77 5.18 -2.35
CA ALA A 136 9.97 5.32 -1.54
C ALA A 136 9.64 5.27 -0.03
N THR A 137 8.62 6.01 0.42
CA THR A 137 8.24 6.07 1.82
C THR A 137 7.66 4.75 2.31
N LYS A 138 6.77 4.08 1.54
CA LYS A 138 6.21 2.79 1.99
C LYS A 138 7.32 1.76 2.21
N MET A 139 8.28 1.69 1.28
CA MET A 139 9.36 0.72 1.36
C MET A 139 10.33 1.06 2.49
N ALA A 140 10.58 2.35 2.73
CA ALA A 140 11.34 2.80 3.90
C ALA A 140 10.66 2.40 5.21
N ILE A 141 9.34 2.59 5.34
CA ILE A 141 8.59 2.17 6.54
C ILE A 141 8.68 0.65 6.71
N ALA A 142 8.45 -0.11 5.63
CA ALA A 142 8.56 -1.56 5.65
C ALA A 142 9.93 -2.03 6.18
N VAL A 143 11.03 -1.52 5.60
CA VAL A 143 12.39 -1.90 5.98
C VAL A 143 12.75 -1.49 7.41
N ASN A 144 12.26 -0.34 7.88
CA ASN A 144 12.59 0.18 9.20
C ASN A 144 11.74 -0.42 10.34
N LEU A 145 10.50 -0.83 10.07
CA LEU A 145 9.62 -1.42 11.09
C LEU A 145 9.57 -2.95 11.06
N GLY A 146 9.80 -3.55 9.89
CA GLY A 146 9.75 -4.99 9.68
C GLY A 146 10.95 -5.76 10.21
N ASP A 147 10.71 -7.00 10.64
CA ASP A 147 11.75 -7.96 10.94
C ASP A 147 12.49 -8.36 9.66
N SER A 148 13.82 -8.44 9.71
CA SER A 148 14.65 -8.73 8.55
C SER A 148 14.38 -10.10 7.91
N ARG A 149 13.79 -11.04 8.66
CA ARG A 149 13.37 -12.35 8.15
C ARG A 149 12.26 -12.22 7.11
N LEU A 150 11.44 -11.17 7.15
CA LEU A 150 10.36 -11.00 6.18
C LEU A 150 10.89 -10.76 4.77
N PHE A 151 12.11 -10.26 4.61
CA PHE A 151 12.68 -9.85 3.31
C PHE A 151 13.60 -10.90 2.69
N LYS A 152 13.31 -12.19 2.92
CA LYS A 152 14.06 -13.32 2.36
C LYS A 152 13.09 -14.35 1.76
N PRO A 153 13.33 -14.85 0.53
CA PRO A 153 12.42 -15.79 -0.12
C PRO A 153 12.18 -17.09 0.66
N GLY A 154 13.22 -17.64 1.30
CA GLY A 154 13.14 -18.88 2.08
C GLY A 154 12.21 -18.82 3.30
N ASN A 155 11.71 -17.64 3.67
CA ASN A 155 10.78 -17.45 4.79
C ASN A 155 9.34 -17.23 4.33
N LEU A 156 9.03 -17.47 3.04
CA LEU A 156 7.67 -17.43 2.53
C LEU A 156 6.89 -18.70 2.92
N THR A 157 7.55 -19.85 2.93
CA THR A 157 6.98 -21.15 3.32
C THR A 157 6.80 -21.28 4.83
N LEU A 158 7.70 -20.68 5.63
CA LEU A 158 7.59 -20.67 7.10
C LEU A 158 6.34 -19.97 7.66
N GLU A 159 5.70 -19.07 6.89
CA GLU A 159 4.41 -18.47 7.25
C GLU A 159 3.22 -19.38 6.91
N ILE A 160 3.40 -20.36 6.03
CA ILE A 160 2.37 -21.32 5.61
C ILE A 160 2.47 -22.64 6.42
N ASP A 161 3.67 -22.99 6.89
CA ASP A 161 4.02 -24.33 7.38
C ASP A 161 3.78 -24.61 8.88
N ASN A 162 2.93 -23.87 9.61
CA ASN A 162 2.70 -24.15 11.03
C ASN A 162 1.28 -24.59 11.46
N PRO A 163 0.64 -25.57 10.78
CA PRO A 163 -0.51 -26.27 11.35
C PRO A 163 -0.11 -27.19 12.53
N GLU A 164 1.16 -27.59 12.66
CA GLU A 164 1.61 -28.55 13.69
C GLU A 164 1.58 -28.02 15.13
N LYS A 165 1.54 -26.69 15.32
CA LYS A 165 1.36 -26.09 16.66
C LYS A 165 -0.03 -26.33 17.27
N LEU A 166 -1.04 -26.76 16.49
CA LEU A 166 -2.32 -27.23 17.04
C LEU A 166 -2.19 -28.60 17.72
N ASN A 167 -1.39 -29.50 17.16
CA ASN A 167 -1.27 -30.89 17.66
C ASN A 167 -0.43 -31.02 18.94
N LEU A 168 0.34 -29.99 19.31
CA LEU A 168 1.16 -29.99 20.52
C LEU A 168 0.39 -29.54 21.77
N LEU A 169 -0.77 -28.90 21.61
CA LEU A 169 -1.66 -28.58 22.74
C LEU A 169 -2.56 -29.77 23.12
N ASP A 170 -2.88 -30.65 22.17
CA ASP A 170 -3.72 -31.83 22.38
C ASP A 170 -2.96 -32.98 23.10
N LYS A 171 -1.66 -33.12 22.81
CA LYS A 171 -0.78 -34.11 23.48
C LYS A 171 -0.44 -33.75 24.93
N ASN A 172 -0.58 -32.50 25.34
CA ASN A 172 -0.33 -32.06 26.72
C ASN A 172 -1.60 -32.01 27.59
N GLN A 173 -2.79 -32.25 27.03
CA GLN A 173 -4.05 -32.36 27.79
C GLN A 173 -4.48 -33.82 28.03
N SER A 174 -3.87 -34.79 27.36
CA SER A 174 -4.21 -36.21 27.47
C SER A 174 -3.39 -37.01 28.48
N ASN A 175 -2.60 -36.35 29.34
CA ASN A 175 -1.92 -37.04 30.44
C ASN A 175 -2.36 -36.54 31.82
N PRO A 176 -3.56 -36.93 32.30
CA PRO A 176 -3.78 -37.07 33.71
C PRO A 176 -3.39 -38.50 34.13
N LEU A 177 -2.52 -38.56 35.14
CA LEU A 177 -2.34 -39.63 36.13
C LEU A 177 -1.14 -40.56 35.92
N HIS A 178 -0.09 -40.21 36.67
CA HIS A 178 0.48 -41.13 37.66
C HIS A 178 -0.60 -42.05 38.27
N GLN A 179 -0.43 -43.36 38.12
CA GLN A 179 -0.39 -44.34 39.20
C GLN A 179 0.30 -45.61 38.70
#